data_AF-A0A519M679-F1
#
_entry.id   AF-A0A519M679-F1
#
_cell.length_a   1.000
_cell.length_b   1.000
_cell.length_c   1.000
_cell.angle_alpha   90.00
_cell.angle_beta   90.00
_cell.angle_gamma   90.00
#
_symmetry.space_group_name_H-M   'P 1'
#
loop_
_entity.id
_entity.type
_entity.pdbx_description
1 polymer ?
#
loop_
_entity_poly.entity_id
_entity_poly.type
_entity_poly.pdbx_seq_one_letter_code
_entity_poly.pdbx_strand_id
1 'polypeptide(L)' 'MSKGPISQFIEKHYLHFNAAALVDAAKGYEKQLEDGAKMMVTLAGAMSTAELGKSFAEMIRRD' A
#
# COMPACT_ATOMS: atom_id res chain seq x y z
N MET A 1 -5.83 2.47 -16.14
CA MET A 1 -4.63 1.62 -16.38
C MET A 1 -4.92 0.23 -15.85
N SER A 2 -4.45 -0.83 -16.51
CA SER A 2 -4.57 -2.19 -15.96
C SER A 2 -3.72 -2.29 -14.70
N LYS A 3 -4.29 -2.75 -13.58
CA LYS A 3 -3.54 -2.91 -12.33
C LYS A 3 -2.45 -3.98 -12.48
N GLY A 4 -1.36 -3.84 -11.73
CA GLY A 4 -0.22 -4.76 -11.78
C GLY A 4 -0.56 -6.17 -11.28
N PRO A 5 0.34 -7.16 -11.49
CA PRO A 5 0.09 -8.56 -11.15
C PRO A 5 -0.19 -8.78 -9.65
N ILE A 6 0.42 -8.00 -8.75
CA ILE A 6 0.16 -8.09 -7.30
C ILE A 6 -1.25 -7.61 -6.97
N SER A 7 -1.69 -6.49 -7.55
CA SER A 7 -3.05 -5.99 -7.37
C SER A 7 -4.09 -7.00 -7.85
N GLN A 8 -3.88 -7.59 -9.03
CA GLN A 8 -4.77 -8.63 -9.56
C GLN A 8 -4.79 -9.87 -8.66
N PHE A 9 -3.63 -10.26 -8.12
CA PHE A 9 -3.52 -11.38 -7.20
C PHE A 9 -4.32 -11.14 -5.91
N ILE A 10 -4.11 -10.00 -5.25
CA ILE A 10 -4.81 -9.70 -3.99
C ILE A 10 -6.32 -9.54 -4.22
N GLU A 11 -6.75 -8.90 -5.31
CA GLU A 11 -8.18 -8.76 -5.62
C GLU A 11 -8.87 -10.10 -5.85
N LYS A 12 -8.18 -11.08 -6.44
CA LYS A 12 -8.71 -12.41 -6.68
C LYS A 12 -8.72 -13.30 -5.44
N HIS A 13 -7.69 -13.21 -4.60
CA HIS A 13 -7.45 -14.19 -3.53
C HIS A 13 -7.82 -13.70 -2.13
N TYR A 14 -7.78 -12.39 -1.87
CA TYR A 14 -7.89 -11.85 -0.51
C TYR A 14 -9.32 -11.38 -0.23
N LEU A 15 -10.21 -12.34 -0.01
CA LEU A 15 -11.67 -12.09 0.01
C LEU A 15 -12.29 -11.99 1.41
N HIS A 16 -11.59 -12.38 2.48
CA HIS A 16 -12.19 -12.47 3.81
C HIS A 16 -11.27 -11.97 4.93
N PHE A 17 -11.90 -11.47 6.01
CA PHE A 17 -11.26 -11.04 7.26
C PHE A 17 -10.05 -10.11 7.00
N ASN A 18 -8.88 -10.47 7.54
CA ASN A 18 -7.66 -9.68 7.45
C ASN A 18 -7.15 -9.54 6.01
N ALA A 19 -7.45 -10.51 5.15
CA ALA A 19 -7.04 -10.45 3.75
C ALA A 19 -7.88 -9.41 2.99
N ALA A 20 -9.20 -9.41 3.19
CA ALA A 20 -10.08 -8.38 2.60
C ALA A 20 -9.70 -6.96 3.09
N ALA A 21 -9.36 -6.82 4.37
CA ALA A 21 -8.92 -5.54 4.94
C ALA A 21 -7.71 -4.95 4.20
N LEU A 22 -6.78 -5.77 3.68
CA LEU A 22 -5.67 -5.30 2.87
C LEU A 22 -6.14 -4.70 1.54
N VAL A 23 -7.11 -5.35 0.88
CA VAL A 23 -7.67 -4.89 -0.40
C VAL A 23 -8.40 -3.56 -0.19
N ASP A 24 -9.19 -3.45 0.87
CA ASP A 24 -9.92 -2.22 1.21
C ASP A 24 -8.97 -1.07 1.54
N ALA A 25 -7.92 -1.34 2.32
CA ALA A 25 -6.89 -0.35 2.63
C ALA A 25 -6.16 0.15 1.37
N ALA A 26 -5.80 -0.76 0.45
CA ALA A 26 -5.15 -0.40 -0.81
C ALA A 26 -6.03 0.49 -1.69
N LYS A 27 -7.31 0.12 -1.87
CA LYS A 27 -8.29 0.91 -2.63
C LYS A 27 -8.56 2.27 -1.97
N GLY A 28 -8.69 2.31 -0.65
CA GLY A 28 -8.87 3.55 0.09
C GLY A 28 -7.67 4.49 -0.05
N TYR A 29 -6.45 3.95 -0.03
CA TYR A 29 -5.23 4.71 -0.23
C TYR A 29 -5.13 5.31 -1.65
N GLU A 30 -5.44 4.51 -2.69
CA GLU A 30 -5.51 5.00 -4.07
C GLU A 30 -6.50 6.17 -4.19
N LYS A 31 -7.70 6.03 -3.62
CA LYS A 31 -8.71 7.07 -3.63
C LYS A 31 -8.23 8.37 -2.98
N GLN A 32 -7.56 8.29 -1.83
CA GLN A 32 -7.00 9.47 -1.16
C GLN A 32 -5.98 10.20 -2.05
N LEU A 33 -5.13 9.47 -2.76
CA LEU A 33 -4.18 10.06 -3.71
C LEU A 33 -4.88 10.72 -4.90
N GLU A 34 -5.91 10.08 -5.47
CA GLU A 34 -6.73 10.66 -6.55
C GLU A 34 -7.43 11.96 -6.10
N ASP A 35 -7.85 12.01 -4.84
CA ASP A 35 -8.47 13.18 -4.22
C ASP A 35 -7.43 14.27 -3.82
N GLY A 36 -6.14 14.07 -4.15
CA GLY A 36 -5.06 15.04 -3.95
C GLY A 36 -4.45 15.05 -2.54
N ALA A 37 -4.74 14.05 -1.71
CA ALA A 37 -4.13 13.91 -0.39
C ALA A 37 -2.66 13.51 -0.49
N LYS A 38 -1.91 13.75 0.60
CA LYS A 38 -0.50 13.35 0.73
C LYS A 38 -0.35 12.11 1.60
N MET A 39 0.62 11.28 1.26
CA MET A 39 0.99 10.12 2.07
C MET A 39 1.62 10.56 3.39
N MET A 40 1.15 10.00 4.51
CA MET A 40 1.84 10.06 5.79
C MET A 40 2.12 8.64 6.26
N VAL A 41 3.40 8.30 6.43
CA VAL A 41 3.82 6.99 6.92
C VAL A 41 4.36 7.11 8.33
N THR A 42 3.81 6.32 9.25
CA THR A 42 4.37 6.10 10.57
C THR A 42 4.84 4.65 10.66
N LEU A 43 6.07 4.42 11.13
CA LEU A 43 6.69 3.11 11.10
C LEU A 43 7.23 2.74 12.48
N ALA A 44 6.83 1.59 13.01
CA ALA A 44 7.39 1.06 14.24
C ALA A 44 8.85 0.59 14.03
N GLY A 45 9.66 0.64 15.10
CA GLY A 45 11.10 0.30 15.03
C GLY A 45 11.38 -1.08 14.43
N ALA A 46 10.63 -2.11 14.81
CA ALA A 46 10.80 -3.46 14.27
C ALA A 46 10.61 -3.54 12.74
N MET A 47 9.68 -2.74 12.20
CA MET A 47 9.42 -2.68 10.75
C MET A 47 10.53 -1.93 10.00
N SER A 48 11.21 -0.99 10.67
CA SER A 48 12.41 -0.33 10.16
C SER A 48 13.60 -1.30 10.11
N THR A 49 13.80 -2.12 11.14
CA THR A 49 14.80 -3.19 11.15
C THR A 49 14.53 -4.24 10.08
N ALA A 50 13.26 -4.52 9.76
CA ALA A 50 12.85 -5.36 8.63
C ALA A 50 13.05 -4.69 7.24
N GLU A 51 13.70 -3.53 7.20
CA GLU A 51 14.10 -2.81 5.99
C GLU A 51 12.97 -2.33 5.08
N LEU A 52 11.74 -2.17 5.59
CA LEU A 52 10.62 -1.62 4.80
C LEU A 52 10.90 -0.21 4.25
N GLY A 53 11.80 0.54 4.88
CA GLY A 53 12.26 1.83 4.37
C GLY A 53 12.84 1.75 2.95
N LYS A 54 13.45 0.63 2.56
CA LYS A 54 13.97 0.44 1.19
C LYS A 54 12.84 0.37 0.16
N SER A 55 11.72 -0.25 0.51
CA SER A 55 10.52 -0.30 -0.34
C SER A 55 9.88 1.09 -0.50
N PHE A 56 9.88 1.90 0.56
CA PHE A 56 9.35 3.27 0.50
C PHE A 56 10.31 4.27 -0.14
N ALA A 57 11.62 3.98 -0.18
CA ALA A 57 12.63 4.94 -0.59
C ALA A 57 12.38 5.53 -1.99
N GLU A 58 11.85 4.73 -2.92
CA GLU A 58 11.49 5.22 -4.25
C GLU A 58 10.25 6.12 -4.25
N MET A 59 9.26 5.79 -3.44
CA MET A 59 8.04 6.62 -3.30
C MET A 59 8.40 7.99 -2.70
N ILE A 60 9.27 8.00 -1.68
CA ILE A 60 9.75 9.22 -1.02
C ILE A 60 10.57 10.11 -1.98
N ARG A 61 11.39 9.51 -2.87
CA ARG A 61 12.20 10.27 -3.84
C ARG A 61 11.40 10.91 -4.97
N ARG A 62 10.19 10.42 -5.23
CA ARG A 62 9.33 10.85 -6.36
C ARG A 62 8.22 11.82 -5.94
N ASP A 63 8.01 12.00 -4.64
CA ASP A 63 7.14 13.04 -4.06
C ASP A 63 7.88 14.39 -4.00
#